data_AF-X1HWQ2-F1
#
_entry.id   AF-X1HWQ2-F1
#
_cell.length_a   1.000
_cell.length_b   1.000
_cell.length_c   1.000
_cell.angle_alpha   90.00
_cell.angle_beta   90.00
_cell.angle_gamma   90.00
#
_symmetry.space_group_name_H-M   'P 1'
#
loop_
_entity.id
_entity.type
_entity.pdbx_description
1 polymer ?
#
loop_
_entity_poly.entity_id
_entity_poly.type
_entity_poly.pdbx_seq_one_letter_code
_entity_poly.pdbx_strand_id
1 'polypeptide(L)'
;MAIGDDETLRMYVEESLEHLADIENDLLAIEEAGADIDEELVNKVFRAAHSIKGGAGFLGFDNIKELSHKMENILGMIREREMVPNPEMINILLLASDALRHLLGNTSTSNDIDISEHIEALTALTTSEPPDKEKEKVSRMVDISFPE
;
A
#
# COMPACT_ATOMS: atom_id res chain seq x y z
N MET A 1 13.06 20.17 19.40
CA MET A 1 13.26 18.88 18.69
C MET A 1 13.88 17.94 19.70
N ALA A 2 13.15 16.90 20.12
CA ALA A 2 13.69 15.89 21.01
C ALA A 2 14.57 14.96 20.18
N ILE A 3 15.76 14.63 20.68
CA ILE A 3 16.79 13.85 19.96
C ILE A 3 16.27 12.47 19.51
N GLY A 4 15.20 11.94 20.12
CA GLY A 4 14.56 10.68 19.72
C GLY A 4 13.61 10.76 18.53
N ASP A 5 13.05 11.93 18.21
CA ASP A 5 12.11 12.07 17.09
C ASP A 5 12.85 12.07 15.74
N ASP A 6 14.03 12.69 15.69
CA ASP A 6 14.85 12.79 14.47
C ASP A 6 15.53 11.47 14.11
N GLU A 7 16.00 10.70 15.10
CA GLU A 7 16.59 9.37 14.86
C GLU A 7 15.53 8.37 14.38
N THR A 8 14.35 8.37 15.02
CA THR A 8 13.22 7.53 14.61
C THR A 8 12.78 7.85 13.18
N LEU A 9 12.66 9.15 12.86
CA LEU A 9 12.33 9.60 11.51
C LEU A 9 13.36 9.13 10.49
N ARG A 10 14.65 9.32 10.80
CA ARG A 10 15.74 8.93 9.90
C ARG A 10 15.74 7.44 9.62
N MET A 11 15.64 6.60 10.66
CA MET A 11 15.55 5.15 10.52
C MET A 11 14.36 4.75 9.65
N TYR A 12 13.18 5.32 9.92
CA TYR A 12 11.98 5.03 9.14
C TYR A 12 12.18 5.37 7.65
N VAL A 13 12.78 6.52 7.34
CA VAL A 13 13.04 6.92 5.95
C VAL A 13 14.06 5.98 5.29
N GLU A 14 15.16 5.66 5.98
CA GLU A 14 16.19 4.73 5.48
C GLU A 14 15.57 3.34 5.18
N GLU A 15 14.85 2.73 6.14
CA GLU A 15 14.19 1.43 5.97
C GLU A 15 13.13 1.45 4.86
N SER A 16 12.33 2.53 4.78
CA SER A 16 11.29 2.66 3.74
C SER A 16 11.88 2.76 2.34
N LEU A 17 13.02 3.46 2.19
CA LEU A 17 13.71 3.56 0.91
C LEU A 17 14.36 2.23 0.49
N GLU A 18 14.86 1.44 1.44
CA GLU A 18 15.34 0.07 1.17
C GLU A 18 14.20 -0.82 0.68
N HIS A 19 13.04 -0.79 1.35
CA HIS A 19 11.85 -1.50 0.90
C HIS A 19 11.43 -1.10 -0.53
N LEU A 20 11.46 0.19 -0.85
CA LEU A 20 11.10 0.67 -2.19
C LEU A 20 12.13 0.28 -3.24
N ALA A 21 13.43 0.22 -2.91
CA ALA A 21 14.49 -0.17 -3.84
C ALA A 21 14.26 -1.56 -4.44
N ASP A 22 13.75 -2.51 -3.64
CA ASP A 22 13.46 -3.86 -4.10
C ASP A 22 12.11 -3.99 -4.80
N ILE A 23 11.13 -3.16 -4.43
CA ILE A 23 9.74 -3.23 -4.93
C ILE A 23 9.65 -3.15 -6.46
N GLU A 24 10.48 -2.34 -7.12
CA GLU A 24 10.41 -2.14 -8.57
C GLU A 24 10.72 -3.44 -9.34
N ASN A 25 11.82 -4.11 -8.99
CA ASN A 25 12.20 -5.37 -9.61
C ASN A 25 11.20 -6.48 -9.29
N ASP A 26 10.70 -6.51 -8.05
CA ASP A 26 9.72 -7.52 -7.64
C ASP A 26 8.38 -7.33 -8.37
N LEU A 27 7.92 -6.08 -8.57
CA LEU A 27 6.70 -5.77 -9.33
C LEU A 27 6.81 -6.19 -10.79
N LEU A 28 7.96 -5.95 -11.43
CA LEU A 28 8.19 -6.40 -12.81
C LEU A 28 8.20 -7.93 -12.92
N ALA A 29 8.77 -8.63 -11.94
CA ALA A 29 8.73 -10.09 -11.88
C ALA A 29 7.31 -10.63 -11.63
N ILE A 30 6.50 -9.91 -10.85
CA ILE A 30 5.06 -10.21 -10.68
C ILE A 30 4.31 -10.04 -12.00
N GLU A 31 4.61 -8.99 -12.78
CA GLU A 31 4.04 -8.77 -14.11
C GLU A 31 4.36 -9.93 -15.06
N GLU A 32 5.64 -10.31 -15.14
CA GLU A 32 6.14 -11.33 -16.06
C GLU A 32 5.50 -12.69 -15.76
N ALA A 33 5.33 -13.05 -14.49
CA ALA A 33 4.72 -14.31 -14.10
C ALA A 33 3.20 -14.34 -14.29
N GLY A 34 2.51 -13.19 -14.23
CA GLY A 34 1.07 -13.08 -14.52
C GLY A 34 0.21 -14.03 -13.69
N ALA A 35 -0.45 -15.00 -14.33
CA ALA A 35 -1.31 -15.98 -13.63
C ALA A 35 -0.52 -17.04 -12.85
N ASP A 36 0.75 -17.25 -13.19
CA ASP A 36 1.65 -18.24 -12.59
C ASP A 36 2.55 -17.62 -11.51
N ILE A 37 2.18 -16.45 -10.98
CA ILE A 37 2.92 -15.73 -9.94
C ILE A 37 3.22 -16.60 -8.71
N ASP A 38 4.45 -16.45 -8.21
CA ASP A 38 4.85 -16.97 -6.92
C ASP A 38 4.24 -16.13 -5.80
N GLU A 39 3.49 -16.78 -4.91
CA GLU A 39 2.86 -16.14 -3.76
C GLU A 39 3.92 -15.55 -2.80
N GLU A 40 5.10 -16.16 -2.68
CA GLU A 40 6.19 -15.62 -1.85
C GLU A 40 6.70 -14.29 -2.37
N LEU A 41 6.76 -14.12 -3.70
CA LEU A 41 7.15 -12.85 -4.31
C LEU A 41 6.14 -11.75 -4.00
N VAL A 42 4.84 -12.03 -4.13
CA VAL A 42 3.78 -11.08 -3.79
C VAL A 42 3.80 -10.77 -2.28
N ASN A 43 4.02 -11.78 -1.43
CA ASN A 43 4.13 -11.63 0.02
C ASN A 43 5.32 -10.74 0.43
N LYS A 44 6.42 -10.76 -0.32
CA LYS A 44 7.57 -9.87 -0.09
C LYS A 44 7.16 -8.41 -0.33
N VAL A 45 6.56 -8.10 -1.48
CA VAL A 45 6.13 -6.74 -1.84
C VAL A 45 5.01 -6.23 -0.93
N PHE A 46 4.05 -7.10 -0.60
CA PHE A 46 2.98 -6.79 0.35
C PHE A 46 3.54 -6.39 1.73
N ARG A 47 4.51 -7.14 2.25
CA ARG A 47 5.14 -6.84 3.55
C ARG A 47 5.90 -5.51 3.52
N ALA A 48 6.60 -5.21 2.43
CA ALA A 48 7.27 -3.93 2.24
C ALA A 48 6.28 -2.75 2.30
N ALA A 49 5.18 -2.82 1.54
CA ALA A 49 4.12 -1.81 1.58
C ALA A 49 3.49 -1.67 2.97
N HIS A 50 3.24 -2.80 3.65
CA HIS A 50 2.68 -2.83 5.00
C HIS A 50 3.58 -2.15 6.04
N SER A 51 4.89 -2.41 6.00
CA SER A 51 5.86 -1.77 6.89
C SER A 51 5.89 -0.26 6.69
N ILE A 52 5.93 0.21 5.43
CA ILE A 52 5.91 1.64 5.09
C ILE A 52 4.65 2.31 5.63
N LYS A 53 3.48 1.69 5.43
CA LYS A 53 2.18 2.16 5.95
C LYS A 53 2.17 2.26 7.47
N GLY A 54 2.67 1.23 8.15
CA GLY A 54 2.74 1.16 9.61
C GLY A 54 3.54 2.31 10.19
N GLY A 55 4.76 2.54 9.68
CA GLY A 55 5.61 3.64 10.12
C GLY A 55 5.05 5.02 9.76
N ALA A 56 4.43 5.17 8.58
CA ALA A 56 3.77 6.41 8.17
C ALA A 56 2.64 6.79 9.13
N GLY A 57 1.83 5.81 9.54
CA GLY A 57 0.75 6.01 10.50
C GLY A 57 1.24 6.39 11.90
N PHE A 58 2.40 5.86 12.31
CA PHE A 58 3.03 6.21 13.58
C PHE A 58 3.60 7.64 13.58
N LEU A 59 4.19 8.08 12.47
CA LEU A 59 4.86 9.38 12.34
C LEU A 59 3.95 10.52 11.85
N GLY A 60 2.69 10.21 11.48
CA GLY A 60 1.73 11.23 11.01
C GLY A 60 1.92 11.65 9.56
N PHE A 61 2.50 10.78 8.72
CA PHE A 61 2.60 11.02 7.28
C PHE A 61 1.36 10.50 6.57
N ASP A 62 0.30 11.30 6.59
CA ASP A 62 -1.02 10.92 6.08
C ASP A 62 -0.99 10.54 4.59
N ASN A 63 -0.27 11.31 3.76
CA ASN A 63 -0.17 11.01 2.33
C ASN A 63 0.60 9.72 2.05
N ILE A 64 1.71 9.49 2.76
CA ILE A 64 2.51 8.26 2.63
C ILE A 64 1.67 7.05 3.10
N LYS A 65 0.96 7.21 4.22
CA LYS A 65 0.06 6.19 4.76
C LYS A 65 -1.05 5.83 3.79
N GLU A 66 -1.74 6.82 3.22
CA GLU A 66 -2.85 6.57 2.31
C GLU A 66 -2.38 5.89 1.02
N LEU A 67 -1.29 6.37 0.43
CA LEU A 67 -0.74 5.81 -0.80
C LEU A 67 -0.26 4.36 -0.61
N SER A 68 0.51 4.10 0.45
CA SER A 68 0.98 2.75 0.79
C SER A 68 -0.16 1.80 1.14
N HIS A 69 -1.23 2.28 1.78
CA HIS A 69 -2.43 1.50 2.05
C HIS A 69 -3.16 1.07 0.77
N LYS A 70 -3.30 1.97 -0.22
CA LYS A 70 -3.90 1.61 -1.52
C LYS A 70 -3.09 0.57 -2.27
N MET A 71 -1.76 0.70 -2.26
CA MET A 71 -0.86 -0.32 -2.82
C MET A 71 -1.01 -1.66 -2.09
N GLU A 72 -1.02 -1.65 -0.75
CA GLU A 72 -1.20 -2.85 0.07
C GLU A 72 -2.50 -3.60 -0.28
N ASN A 73 -3.61 -2.87 -0.51
CA ASN A 73 -4.90 -3.47 -0.85
C ASN A 73 -4.85 -4.23 -2.19
N ILE A 74 -4.26 -3.63 -3.23
CA ILE A 74 -4.12 -4.27 -4.55
C ILE A 74 -3.22 -5.51 -4.43
N LEU A 75 -2.09 -5.39 -3.74
CA LEU A 75 -1.17 -6.51 -3.50
C LEU A 75 -1.83 -7.63 -2.69
N GLY A 76 -2.72 -7.29 -1.75
CA GLY A 76 -3.53 -8.26 -1.00
C GLY A 76 -4.46 -9.06 -1.91
N MET A 77 -5.16 -8.40 -2.83
CA MET A 77 -6.03 -9.06 -3.80
C MET A 77 -5.25 -9.93 -4.80
N ILE A 78 -4.05 -9.50 -5.22
CA ILE A 78 -3.15 -10.33 -6.04
C ILE A 78 -2.71 -11.57 -5.26
N ARG A 79 -2.29 -11.41 -4.00
CA ARG A 79 -1.88 -12.50 -3.11
C ARG A 79 -3.00 -13.52 -2.92
N GLU A 80 -4.23 -13.04 -2.75
CA GLU A 80 -5.42 -13.88 -2.56
C GLU A 80 -5.96 -14.47 -3.87
N ARG A 81 -5.28 -14.20 -5.01
CA ARG A 81 -5.66 -14.59 -6.37
C ARG A 81 -7.03 -14.08 -6.81
N GLU A 82 -7.49 -12.98 -6.23
CA GLU A 82 -8.69 -12.26 -6.66
C GLU A 82 -8.41 -11.39 -7.89
N MET A 83 -7.15 -10.99 -8.09
CA MET A 83 -6.68 -10.28 -9.28
C MET A 83 -5.46 -10.95 -9.89
N VAL A 84 -5.45 -11.06 -11.22
CA VAL A 84 -4.27 -11.46 -12.00
C VAL A 84 -3.50 -10.20 -12.37
N PRO A 85 -2.19 -10.10 -12.04
CA PRO A 85 -1.35 -8.97 -12.44
C PRO A 85 -1.34 -8.77 -13.95
N ASN A 86 -1.33 -7.51 -14.37
CA ASN A 86 -1.24 -7.13 -15.77
C ASN A 86 -0.40 -5.85 -15.91
N PRO A 87 0.06 -5.51 -17.13
CA PRO A 87 0.96 -4.37 -17.35
C PRO A 87 0.41 -3.03 -16.86
N GLU A 88 -0.89 -2.79 -17.00
CA GLU A 88 -1.52 -1.54 -16.56
C GLU A 88 -1.50 -1.41 -15.03
N MET A 89 -1.89 -2.49 -14.34
CA MET A 89 -1.88 -2.56 -12.87
C MET A 89 -0.47 -2.38 -12.31
N ILE A 90 0.53 -3.06 -12.89
CA ILE A 90 1.91 -2.99 -12.45
C ILE A 90 2.49 -1.59 -12.71
N ASN A 91 2.21 -0.99 -13.87
CA ASN A 91 2.62 0.39 -14.15
C ASN A 91 2.04 1.39 -13.12
N ILE A 92 0.78 1.24 -12.71
CA ILE A 92 0.17 2.10 -11.68
C ILE A 92 0.85 1.89 -10.31
N LEU A 93 1.18 0.64 -9.94
CA LEU A 93 1.92 0.35 -8.71
C LEU A 93 3.35 0.92 -8.72
N LEU A 94 4.02 0.90 -9.88
CA LEU A 94 5.35 1.51 -10.06
C LEU A 94 5.29 3.03 -9.89
N LEU A 95 4.33 3.71 -10.53
CA LEU A 95 4.13 5.15 -10.35
C LEU A 95 3.83 5.52 -8.89
N ALA A 96 3.04 4.69 -8.19
CA ALA A 96 2.77 4.88 -6.76
C ALA A 96 4.02 4.67 -5.90
N SER A 97 4.89 3.70 -6.25
CA SER A 97 6.18 3.49 -5.60
C SER A 97 7.10 4.70 -5.76
N ASP A 98 7.17 5.28 -6.96
CA ASP A 98 7.95 6.49 -7.23
C ASP A 98 7.42 7.71 -6.46
N ALA A 99 6.10 7.85 -6.38
CA ALA A 99 5.48 8.88 -5.54
C ALA A 99 5.81 8.68 -4.05
N LEU A 100 5.78 7.44 -3.54
CA LEU A 100 6.23 7.16 -2.16
C LEU A 100 7.69 7.57 -1.94
N ARG A 101 8.60 7.23 -2.87
CA ARG A 101 10.01 7.67 -2.79
C ARG A 101 10.10 9.19 -2.73
N HIS A 102 9.32 9.90 -3.55
CA HIS A 102 9.31 11.36 -3.57
C HIS A 102 8.82 11.95 -2.23
N LEU A 103 7.73 11.40 -1.66
CA LEU A 103 7.21 11.83 -0.37
C LEU A 103 8.21 11.58 0.78
N LEU A 104 8.86 10.42 0.79
CA LEU A 104 9.90 10.06 1.78
C LEU A 104 11.14 10.94 1.66
N GLY A 105 11.47 11.42 0.47
CA GLY A 105 12.54 12.40 0.25
C GLY A 105 12.17 13.82 0.73
N ASN A 106 10.89 14.10 0.94
CA ASN A 106 10.35 15.42 1.28
C ASN A 106 9.43 15.37 2.52
N THR A 107 9.82 14.61 3.55
CA THR A 107 8.98 14.37 4.74
C THR A 107 8.45 15.64 5.43
N SER A 108 9.16 16.75 5.34
CA SER A 108 8.72 18.04 5.91
C SER A 108 7.51 18.67 5.22
N THR A 109 7.23 18.29 3.97
CA THR A 109 6.12 18.81 3.15
C THR A 109 5.29 17.69 2.53
N SER A 110 5.49 16.44 2.97
CA SER A 110 4.90 15.26 2.34
C SER A 110 3.38 15.29 2.37
N ASN A 111 2.78 15.82 3.44
CA ASN A 111 1.33 15.96 3.58
C ASN A 111 0.73 17.08 2.71
N ASP A 112 1.54 18.01 2.20
CA ASP A 112 1.10 19.11 1.33
C ASP A 112 1.20 18.76 -0.17
N ILE A 113 1.88 17.65 -0.50
CA ILE A 113 2.04 17.20 -1.89
C ILE A 113 0.74 16.56 -2.36
N ASP A 114 0.27 16.96 -3.54
CA ASP A 114 -0.92 16.37 -4.15
C ASP A 114 -0.63 14.94 -4.63
N ILE A 115 -1.45 13.99 -4.16
CA ILE A 115 -1.39 12.58 -4.53
C ILE A 115 -2.70 12.10 -5.17
N SER A 116 -3.67 13.00 -5.44
CA SER A 116 -5.00 12.65 -5.90
C SER A 116 -4.99 11.79 -7.17
N GLU A 117 -4.15 12.11 -8.15
CA GLU A 117 -4.03 11.33 -9.39
C GLU A 117 -3.63 9.86 -9.12
N HIS A 118 -2.71 9.64 -8.17
CA HIS A 118 -2.25 8.29 -7.80
C HIS A 118 -3.35 7.54 -7.05
N ILE A 119 -4.05 8.21 -6.13
CA ILE A 119 -5.15 7.63 -5.37
C ILE A 119 -6.32 7.24 -6.29
N GLU A 120 -6.64 8.09 -7.27
CA GLU A 120 -7.67 7.81 -8.27
C GLU A 120 -7.29 6.59 -9.11
N ALA A 121 -6.07 6.54 -9.64
CA ALA A 121 -5.58 5.41 -10.44
C ALA A 121 -5.61 4.08 -9.66
N LEU A 122 -5.10 4.07 -8.42
CA LEU A 122 -5.12 2.87 -7.58
C LEU A 122 -6.54 2.44 -7.20
N THR A 123 -7.42 3.41 -6.92
CA THR A 123 -8.82 3.12 -6.57
C THR A 123 -9.58 2.55 -7.75
N ALA A 124 -9.34 3.04 -8.97
CA ALA A 124 -9.96 2.54 -10.20
C ALA A 124 -9.69 1.04 -10.44
N LEU A 125 -8.49 0.56 -10.10
CA LEU A 125 -8.14 -0.86 -10.18
C LEU A 125 -9.03 -1.74 -9.30
N THR A 126 -9.34 -1.29 -8.09
CA THR A 126 -10.15 -2.05 -7.11
C THR A 126 -11.66 -1.84 -7.25
N THR A 127 -12.09 -0.77 -7.94
CA THR A 127 -13.51 -0.42 -8.12
C THR A 127 -14.12 -1.06 -9.38
N SER A 128 -13.33 -1.85 -10.12
CA SER A 128 -13.82 -2.65 -11.23
C SER A 128 -14.62 -3.86 -10.73
N GLU A 129 -15.78 -3.61 -10.12
CA GLU A 129 -16.82 -4.62 -9.94
C GLU A 129 -17.41 -4.99 -11.33
N PRO A 130 -17.60 -6.28 -11.69
CA PRO A 130 -18.73 -6.60 -12.56
C PRO A 130 -20.01 -6.09 -11.86
N PRO A 131 -21.02 -5.61 -12.59
CA PRO A 131 -22.08 -4.81 -11.99
C PRO A 131 -22.83 -5.60 -10.90
N ASP A 132 -22.91 -4.99 -9.72
CA ASP A 132 -23.99 -5.14 -8.75
C ASP A 132 -24.01 -6.45 -7.93
N LYS A 133 -23.51 -6.40 -6.68
CA LYS A 133 -24.28 -6.68 -5.44
C LYS A 133 -23.42 -6.94 -4.19
N GLU A 134 -23.91 -6.39 -3.08
CA GLU A 134 -23.67 -6.76 -1.67
C GLU A 134 -22.39 -6.25 -0.97
N LYS A 135 -22.37 -4.95 -0.67
CA LYS A 135 -21.79 -4.45 0.61
C LYS A 135 -22.90 -4.00 1.57
N GLU A 136 -23.69 -4.96 2.05
CA GLU A 136 -24.60 -4.75 3.18
C GLU A 136 -24.72 -6.00 4.06
N LYS A 137 -23.60 -6.55 4.57
CA LYS A 137 -23.64 -7.62 5.60
C LYS A 137 -22.53 -7.58 6.67
N VAL A 138 -22.00 -6.40 7.00
CA VAL A 138 -21.14 -6.25 8.20
C VAL A 138 -21.69 -5.17 9.13
N SER A 139 -22.94 -5.34 9.55
CA SER A 139 -23.48 -4.66 10.73
C SER A 139 -24.49 -5.54 11.45
N ARG A 140 -24.05 -6.75 11.86
CA ARG A 140 -24.78 -7.50 12.88
C ARG A 140 -23.89 -8.53 13.57
N MET A 141 -23.08 -8.08 14.52
CA MET A 141 -22.59 -8.97 15.58
C MET A 141 -22.00 -8.18 16.76
N VAL A 142 -22.87 -7.65 17.63
CA VAL A 142 -22.55 -7.49 19.06
C VAL A 142 -23.84 -7.60 19.86
N ASP A 143 -24.31 -8.82 20.11
CA ASP A 143 -25.19 -9.12 21.24
C ASP A 143 -24.33 -9.83 22.29
N ILE A 144 -23.77 -9.05 23.23
CA ILE A 144 -23.17 -9.60 24.45
C ILE A 144 -24.19 -9.34 25.56
N SER A 145 -24.99 -10.34 25.87
CA SER A 145 -25.77 -10.37 27.11
C SER A 145 -24.88 -10.89 28.24
N PHE A 146 -24.63 -10.07 29.25
CA PHE A 146 -24.04 -10.50 30.52
C PHE A 146 -25.17 -10.94 31.48
N PRO A 147 -25.09 -12.13 32.09
CA PRO A 147 -26.00 -12.51 33.17
C PRO A 147 -25.57 -11.91 34.53
N GLU A 148 -26.56 -11.63 35.40
CA GLU A 148 -26.41 -11.20 36.81
C GLU A 148 -25.73 -12.25 37.70
#